data_AF-A0A2M7HZN0-F1
#
_entry.id   AF-A0A2M7HZN0-F1
#
_cell.length_a   1.000
_cell.length_b   1.000
_cell.length_c   1.000
_cell.angle_alpha   90.00
_cell.angle_beta   90.00
_cell.angle_gamma   90.00
#
_symmetry.space_group_name_H-M   'P 1'
#
loop_
_entity.id
_entity.type
_entity.pdbx_description
1 polymer ?
#
loop_
_entity_poly.entity_id
_entity_poly.type
_entity_poly.pdbx_seq_one_letter_code
_entity_poly.pdbx_strand_id
1 'polypeptide(L)'
;MAGVIVLDATGEKKTFSQEDLYFCLTLSNLVSLLLERDLVNREREEKKTLEILGQVAAEAAHRMRNPLVPIGGFARRLAKQVQEPKCREYAETIVRETERLESILEGLLRFSKQKKVKVVLSNINEIIREAEKIIVEDLIKEKQIRTELKLNPEIPLLLLDPLEIRDVFLDILRNAVEAIEKEGIISIRSEKQENKVKIFISNTGCIDEEIIDHILDPFFTTKPGSSGLGLASVIRTLDAYGGELKVVNDVQARQATFVIKLPLLTPTP
;
A
#
# COMPACT_ATOMS: atom_id res chain seq x y z
N MET A 1 -12.81 13.81 -15.53
CA MET A 1 -12.51 15.26 -15.59
C MET A 1 -13.53 15.90 -16.52
N ALA A 2 -14.30 16.91 -16.09
CA ALA A 2 -15.29 17.56 -16.95
C ALA A 2 -14.68 18.82 -17.58
N GLY A 3 -14.60 18.87 -18.91
CA GLY A 3 -14.18 20.05 -19.66
C GLY A 3 -15.40 20.81 -20.18
N VAL A 4 -15.36 22.14 -20.17
CA VAL A 4 -16.44 22.99 -20.70
C VAL A 4 -15.90 23.74 -21.91
N ILE A 5 -16.57 23.60 -23.06
CA ILE A 5 -16.34 24.45 -24.23
C ILE A 5 -17.33 25.61 -24.13
N VAL A 6 -16.80 26.83 -23.97
CA VAL A 6 -17.61 28.05 -23.94
C VAL A 6 -17.64 28.63 -25.34
N LEU A 7 -18.84 28.80 -25.90
CA LEU A 7 -19.04 29.47 -27.18
C LEU A 7 -19.51 30.90 -26.91
N ASP A 8 -18.72 31.86 -27.35
CA ASP A 8 -19.07 33.28 -27.29
C ASP A 8 -19.26 33.82 -28.71
N ALA A 9 -20.37 34.52 -28.93
CA ALA A 9 -20.71 35.09 -30.22
C ALA A 9 -20.22 36.55 -30.26
N THR A 10 -18.96 36.76 -30.62
CA THR A 10 -18.42 38.11 -30.81
C THR A 10 -18.72 38.61 -32.24
N GLY A 11 -19.76 39.44 -32.42
CA GLY A 11 -20.10 40.10 -33.69
C GLY A 11 -21.61 40.25 -33.99
N GLU A 12 -21.98 40.62 -35.22
CA GLU A 12 -23.38 40.86 -35.65
C GLU A 12 -24.26 39.59 -35.74
N LYS A 13 -23.69 38.38 -35.67
CA LYS A 13 -24.44 37.12 -35.62
C LYS A 13 -24.79 36.78 -34.16
N LYS A 14 -26.07 36.88 -33.81
CA LYS A 14 -26.61 36.56 -32.46
C LYS A 14 -26.96 35.09 -32.23
N THR A 15 -26.79 34.20 -33.21
CA THR A 15 -27.21 32.79 -33.13
C THR A 15 -26.21 31.86 -33.81
N PHE A 16 -25.98 30.70 -33.21
CA PHE A 16 -25.19 29.60 -33.78
C PHE A 16 -26.08 28.73 -34.68
N SER A 17 -25.55 28.31 -35.83
CA SER A 17 -26.24 27.36 -36.71
C SER A 17 -26.15 25.93 -36.19
N GLN A 18 -26.97 25.02 -36.73
CA GLN A 18 -26.84 23.59 -36.42
C GLN A 18 -25.46 23.02 -36.82
N GLU A 19 -24.85 23.53 -37.88
CA GLU A 19 -23.51 23.14 -38.31
C GLU A 19 -22.45 23.57 -37.31
N ASP A 20 -22.55 24.80 -36.78
CA ASP A 20 -21.64 25.32 -35.74
C ASP A 20 -21.72 24.46 -34.47
N LEU A 21 -22.94 24.11 -34.04
CA LEU A 21 -23.16 23.25 -32.87
C LEU A 21 -22.64 21.82 -33.12
N TYR A 22 -22.87 21.27 -34.31
CA TYR A 22 -22.39 19.93 -34.68
C TYR A 22 -20.86 19.87 -34.74
N PHE A 23 -20.22 20.92 -35.25
CA PHE A 23 -18.78 21.07 -35.25
C PHE A 23 -18.22 21.10 -33.82
N CYS A 24 -18.82 21.89 -32.92
CA CYS A 24 -18.38 21.96 -31.53
C CYS A 24 -18.55 20.63 -30.78
N LEU A 25 -19.66 19.92 -31.02
CA LEU A 25 -19.88 18.59 -30.45
C LEU A 25 -18.83 17.59 -30.96
N THR A 26 -18.53 17.64 -32.25
CA THR A 26 -17.50 16.78 -32.86
C THR A 26 -16.12 17.05 -32.25
N LEU A 27 -15.75 18.34 -32.09
CA LEU A 27 -14.51 18.73 -31.42
C LEU A 27 -14.47 18.28 -29.97
N SER A 28 -15.56 18.44 -29.22
CA SER A 28 -15.67 17.95 -27.84
C SER A 28 -15.40 16.45 -27.76
N ASN A 29 -16.05 15.65 -28.60
CA ASN A 29 -15.88 14.20 -28.63
C ASN A 29 -14.44 13.82 -29.00
N LEU A 30 -13.83 14.50 -29.97
CA LEU A 30 -12.44 14.26 -30.37
C LEU A 30 -11.46 14.57 -29.22
N VAL A 31 -11.63 15.72 -28.55
CA VAL A 31 -10.79 16.12 -27.42
C VAL A 31 -10.97 15.16 -26.24
N SER A 32 -12.20 14.77 -25.92
CA SER A 32 -12.49 13.76 -24.89
C SER A 32 -11.78 12.43 -25.18
N LEU A 33 -11.88 11.92 -26.41
CA LEU A 33 -11.20 10.68 -26.83
C LEU A 33 -9.68 10.79 -26.75
N LEU A 34 -9.10 11.93 -27.14
CA LEU A 34 -7.66 12.16 -27.06
C LEU A 34 -7.16 12.21 -25.61
N LEU A 35 -7.90 12.87 -24.72
CA LEU A 35 -7.57 12.92 -23.29
C LEU A 35 -7.68 11.56 -22.63
N GLU A 36 -8.76 10.80 -22.92
CA GLU A 36 -8.93 9.44 -22.41
C GLU A 36 -7.80 8.52 -22.88
N ARG A 37 -7.41 8.62 -24.15
CA ARG A 37 -6.27 7.89 -24.71
C ARG A 37 -4.95 8.28 -24.04
N ASP A 38 -4.70 9.57 -23.80
CA ASP A 38 -3.46 10.03 -23.16
C ASP A 38 -3.36 9.51 -21.73
N LEU A 39 -4.45 9.57 -20.96
CA LEU A 39 -4.52 9.03 -19.60
C LEU A 39 -4.23 7.53 -19.58
N VAL A 40 -4.91 6.75 -20.43
CA VAL A 40 -4.68 5.29 -20.54
C VAL A 40 -3.24 4.97 -20.95
N ASN A 41 -2.63 5.79 -21.81
CA ASN A 41 -1.23 5.60 -22.20
C ASN A 41 -0.26 5.91 -21.06
N ARG A 42 -0.49 6.99 -20.30
CA ARG A 42 0.33 7.32 -19.12
C ARG A 42 0.25 6.22 -18.06
N GLU A 43 -0.95 5.76 -17.73
CA GLU A 43 -1.14 4.63 -16.81
C GLU A 43 -0.42 3.36 -17.31
N ARG A 44 -0.47 3.09 -18.62
CA ARG A 44 0.27 1.96 -19.23
C ARG A 44 1.78 2.14 -19.16
N GLU A 45 2.30 3.34 -19.39
CA GLU A 45 3.73 3.63 -19.32
C GLU A 45 4.25 3.56 -17.88
N GLU A 46 3.49 4.09 -16.91
CA GLU A 46 3.78 3.94 -15.49
C GLU A 46 3.78 2.46 -15.09
N LYS A 47 2.75 1.70 -15.48
CA LYS A 47 2.69 0.26 -15.19
C LYS A 47 3.85 -0.52 -15.81
N LYS A 48 4.19 -0.26 -17.08
CA LYS A 48 5.35 -0.89 -17.74
C LYS A 48 6.66 -0.53 -17.05
N THR A 49 6.82 0.73 -16.67
CA THR A 49 8.00 1.20 -15.95
C THR A 49 8.13 0.48 -14.63
N LEU A 50 7.05 0.35 -13.87
CA LEU A 50 7.01 -0.37 -12.59
C LEU A 50 7.26 -1.88 -12.75
N GLU A 51 6.76 -2.51 -13.81
CA GLU A 51 7.02 -3.92 -14.13
C GLU A 51 8.50 -4.18 -14.43
N ILE A 52 9.11 -3.32 -15.27
CA ILE A 52 10.54 -3.37 -15.58
C ILE A 52 11.37 -3.12 -14.32
N LEU A 53 10.99 -2.10 -13.53
CA LEU A 53 11.65 -1.78 -12.27
C LEU A 53 11.58 -2.98 -11.33
N GLY A 54 10.41 -3.62 -11.22
CA GLY A 54 10.21 -4.83 -10.45
C GLY A 54 11.17 -5.94 -10.89
N GLN A 55 11.21 -6.28 -12.18
CA GLN A 55 12.08 -7.35 -12.67
C GLN A 55 13.56 -7.09 -12.40
N VAL A 56 14.04 -5.88 -12.72
CA VAL A 56 15.44 -5.46 -12.47
C VAL A 56 15.75 -5.48 -10.98
N ALA A 57 14.82 -5.01 -10.16
CA ALA A 57 14.96 -4.95 -8.72
C ALA A 57 15.02 -6.35 -8.07
N ALA A 58 14.26 -7.33 -8.56
CA ALA A 58 14.37 -8.71 -8.10
C ALA A 58 15.72 -9.35 -8.43
N GLU A 59 16.23 -9.14 -9.65
CA GLU A 59 17.55 -9.65 -10.03
C GLU A 59 18.68 -8.98 -9.25
N ALA A 60 18.57 -7.67 -9.00
CA ALA A 60 19.50 -6.93 -8.16
C ALA A 60 19.47 -7.45 -6.73
N ALA A 61 18.28 -7.63 -6.15
CA ALA A 61 18.12 -8.14 -4.80
C ALA A 61 18.68 -9.56 -4.63
N HIS A 62 18.42 -10.46 -5.58
CA HIS A 62 19.03 -11.79 -5.53
C HIS A 62 20.56 -11.73 -5.57
N ARG A 63 21.14 -10.88 -6.42
CA ARG A 63 22.60 -10.73 -6.52
C ARG A 63 23.21 -10.07 -5.29
N MET A 64 22.52 -9.13 -4.64
CA MET A 64 22.99 -8.45 -3.42
C MET A 64 22.80 -9.31 -2.16
N ARG A 65 21.78 -10.17 -2.10
CA ARG A 65 21.58 -11.09 -0.97
C ARG A 65 22.75 -12.06 -0.83
N ASN A 66 23.31 -12.52 -1.96
CA ASN A 66 24.40 -13.49 -1.98
C ASN A 66 25.68 -13.04 -1.24
N PRO A 67 26.20 -11.80 -1.38
CA PRO A 67 27.31 -11.31 -0.57
C PRO A 67 26.88 -10.89 0.84
N LEU A 68 25.64 -10.41 1.04
CA LEU A 68 25.19 -9.94 2.37
C LEU A 68 25.08 -11.05 3.40
N VAL A 69 24.50 -12.19 3.02
CA VAL A 69 24.33 -13.36 3.91
C VAL A 69 25.66 -13.81 4.54
N PRO A 70 26.74 -14.07 3.77
CA PRO A 70 28.03 -14.45 4.35
C PRO A 70 28.68 -13.31 5.13
N ILE A 71 28.58 -12.03 4.70
CA ILE A 71 29.11 -10.89 5.47
C ILE A 71 28.45 -10.81 6.85
N GLY A 72 27.11 -10.86 6.91
CA GLY A 72 26.36 -10.85 8.16
C GLY A 72 26.66 -12.10 9.00
N GLY A 73 26.81 -13.27 8.36
CA GLY A 73 27.20 -14.51 9.02
C GLY A 73 28.58 -14.42 9.69
N PHE A 74 29.59 -13.90 9.00
CA PHE A 74 30.92 -13.70 9.56
C PHE A 74 30.95 -12.63 10.64
N ALA A 75 30.25 -11.51 10.45
CA ALA A 75 30.13 -10.47 11.46
C ALA A 75 29.49 -10.99 12.75
N ARG A 76 28.43 -11.81 12.65
CA ARG A 76 27.77 -12.44 13.79
C ARG A 76 28.67 -13.43 14.52
N ARG A 77 29.53 -14.15 13.80
CA ARG A 77 30.57 -15.01 14.39
C ARG A 77 31.63 -14.18 15.11
N LEU A 78 32.10 -13.09 14.50
CA LEU A 78 33.07 -12.18 15.10
C LEU A 78 32.53 -11.53 16.38
N ALA A 79 31.30 -11.03 16.36
CA ALA A 79 30.66 -10.44 17.54
C ALA A 79 30.60 -11.42 18.74
N LYS A 80 30.42 -12.71 18.47
CA LYS A 80 30.41 -13.77 19.49
C LYS A 80 31.80 -14.18 20.00
N GLN A 81 32.85 -14.04 19.18
CA GLN A 81 34.19 -14.53 19.49
C GLN A 81 35.14 -13.45 20.01
N VAL A 82 34.93 -12.19 19.63
CA VAL A 82 35.78 -11.08 20.01
C VAL A 82 35.55 -10.69 21.47
N GLN A 83 36.63 -10.64 22.24
CA GLN A 83 36.62 -10.20 23.64
C GLN A 83 36.87 -8.69 23.78
N GLU A 84 37.60 -8.08 22.83
CA GLU A 84 37.87 -6.65 22.84
C GLU A 84 36.56 -5.86 22.60
N PRO A 85 36.14 -4.98 23.52
CA PRO A 85 34.85 -4.29 23.44
C PRO A 85 34.63 -3.50 22.15
N LYS A 86 35.66 -2.76 21.68
CA LYS A 86 35.58 -1.97 20.44
C LYS A 86 35.40 -2.83 19.19
N CYS A 87 36.14 -3.93 19.08
CA CYS A 87 36.01 -4.84 17.95
C CYS A 87 34.66 -5.57 17.95
N ARG A 88 34.09 -5.86 19.14
CA ARG A 88 32.73 -6.40 19.27
C ARG A 88 31.69 -5.38 18.79
N GLU A 89 31.82 -4.11 19.19
CA GLU A 89 30.93 -3.03 18.75
C GLU A 89 30.94 -2.84 17.22
N TYR A 90 32.11 -2.92 16.59
CA TYR A 90 32.21 -2.90 15.13
C TYR A 90 31.52 -4.10 14.48
N ALA A 91 31.73 -5.31 15.01
CA ALA A 91 31.08 -6.51 14.49
C ALA A 91 29.55 -6.45 14.63
N GLU A 92 29.04 -5.97 15.77
CA GLU A 92 27.60 -5.76 16.00
C GLU A 92 27.03 -4.69 15.06
N THR A 93 27.78 -3.64 14.77
CA THR A 93 27.38 -2.62 13.79
C THR A 93 27.24 -3.21 12.39
N ILE A 94 28.20 -4.04 11.95
CA ILE A 94 28.12 -4.72 10.65
C ILE A 94 26.91 -5.67 10.62
N VAL A 95 26.62 -6.38 11.71
CA VAL A 95 25.41 -7.22 11.81
C VAL A 95 24.16 -6.38 11.59
N ARG A 96 23.99 -5.27 12.32
CA ARG A 96 22.81 -4.39 12.16
C ARG A 96 22.65 -3.86 10.74
N GLU A 97 23.75 -3.43 10.10
CA GLU A 97 23.69 -2.91 8.73
C GLU A 97 23.39 -4.00 7.70
N THR A 98 23.91 -5.22 7.88
CA THR A 98 23.57 -6.35 7.00
C THR A 98 22.10 -6.75 7.13
N GLU A 99 21.56 -6.82 8.34
CA GLU A 99 20.13 -7.09 8.58
C GLU A 99 19.23 -6.00 7.98
N ARG A 100 19.65 -4.73 8.10
CA ARG A 100 18.98 -3.60 7.45
C ARG A 100 18.96 -3.75 5.93
N LEU A 101 20.09 -4.08 5.31
CA LEU A 101 20.16 -4.28 3.86
C LEU A 101 19.31 -5.47 3.41
N GLU A 102 19.31 -6.57 4.18
CA GLU A 102 18.43 -7.71 3.91
C GLU A 102 16.94 -7.33 3.96
N SER A 103 16.50 -6.54 4.94
CA SER A 103 15.13 -6.00 5.04
C SER A 103 14.74 -5.16 3.81
N ILE A 104 15.65 -4.29 3.36
CA ILE A 104 15.43 -3.46 2.15
C ILE A 104 15.28 -4.36 0.91
N LEU A 105 16.14 -5.37 0.76
CA LEU A 105 16.08 -6.31 -0.37
C LEU A 105 14.80 -7.16 -0.35
N GLU A 106 14.33 -7.55 0.82
CA GLU A 106 13.07 -8.30 0.95
C GLU A 106 11.86 -7.44 0.59
N GLY A 107 11.82 -6.19 1.00
CA GLY A 107 10.79 -5.24 0.56
C GLY A 107 10.79 -5.06 -0.96
N LEU A 108 11.98 -4.95 -1.56
CA LEU A 108 12.16 -4.82 -2.99
C LEU A 108 11.69 -6.06 -3.77
N LEU A 109 11.98 -7.26 -3.25
CA LEU A 109 11.51 -8.52 -3.84
C LEU A 109 9.99 -8.70 -3.72
N ARG A 110 9.40 -8.29 -2.59
CA ARG A 110 7.94 -8.29 -2.41
C ARG A 110 7.27 -7.35 -3.42
N PHE A 111 7.81 -6.14 -3.57
CA PHE A 111 7.36 -5.19 -4.57
C PHE A 111 7.51 -5.74 -5.99
N SER A 112 8.59 -6.45 -6.30
CA SER A 112 8.81 -7.02 -7.64
C SER A 112 7.85 -8.16 -7.98
N LYS A 113 7.62 -9.11 -7.06
CA LYS A 113 6.94 -10.37 -7.37
C LYS A 113 5.52 -10.17 -7.90
N GLN A 114 5.32 -10.50 -9.18
CA GLN A 114 4.02 -10.96 -9.67
C GLN A 114 3.86 -12.41 -9.23
N LYS A 115 3.21 -12.66 -8.09
CA LYS A 115 2.77 -14.02 -7.72
C LYS A 115 1.66 -14.44 -8.70
N LYS A 116 1.58 -15.74 -9.00
CA LYS A 116 0.37 -16.30 -9.63
C LYS A 116 -0.76 -16.21 -8.60
N VAL A 117 -1.60 -15.20 -8.74
CA VAL A 117 -2.75 -14.96 -7.87
C VAL A 117 -3.67 -16.19 -7.90
N LYS A 118 -3.95 -16.78 -6.75
CA LYS A 118 -4.97 -17.84 -6.61
C LYS A 118 -6.26 -17.23 -6.08
N VAL A 119 -7.00 -16.59 -6.99
CA VAL A 119 -8.28 -15.96 -6.66
C VAL A 119 -9.31 -17.04 -6.32
N VAL A 120 -9.86 -17.01 -5.11
CA VAL A 120 -10.93 -17.90 -4.62
C VAL A 120 -11.96 -17.11 -3.82
N LEU A 121 -13.18 -17.64 -3.70
CA LEU A 121 -14.20 -17.06 -2.82
C LEU A 121 -13.72 -17.15 -1.37
N SER A 122 -13.49 -16.00 -0.75
CA SER A 122 -12.88 -15.87 0.56
C SER A 122 -13.70 -14.95 1.47
N ASN A 123 -13.78 -15.30 2.74
CA ASN A 123 -14.42 -14.46 3.76
C ASN A 123 -13.41 -13.44 4.29
N ILE A 124 -13.62 -12.16 3.98
CA ILE A 124 -12.70 -11.10 4.41
C ILE A 124 -12.58 -11.00 5.92
N ASN A 125 -13.65 -11.29 6.66
CA ASN A 125 -13.63 -11.24 8.11
C ASN A 125 -12.75 -12.35 8.71
N GLU A 126 -12.67 -13.51 8.06
CA GLU A 126 -11.75 -14.58 8.47
C GLU A 126 -10.31 -14.18 8.23
N ILE A 127 -10.00 -13.61 7.07
CA ILE A 127 -8.66 -13.11 6.74
C ILE A 127 -8.20 -12.04 7.73
N ILE A 128 -9.08 -11.09 8.09
CA ILE A 128 -8.80 -10.06 9.10
C ILE A 128 -8.47 -10.69 10.45
N ARG A 129 -9.25 -11.68 10.89
CA ARG A 129 -9.03 -12.38 12.17
C ARG A 129 -7.71 -13.15 12.17
N GLU A 130 -7.34 -13.79 11.05
CA GLU A 130 -6.05 -14.46 10.93
C GLU A 130 -4.88 -13.47 11.04
N ALA A 131 -4.96 -12.34 10.33
CA ALA A 131 -3.92 -11.31 10.38
C ALA A 131 -3.79 -10.70 11.77
N GLU A 132 -4.92 -10.41 12.42
CA GLU A 132 -4.94 -9.90 13.80
C GLU A 132 -4.31 -10.88 14.78
N LYS A 133 -4.65 -12.17 14.69
CA LYS A 133 -4.06 -13.21 15.55
C LYS A 133 -2.54 -13.30 15.41
N ILE A 134 -2.03 -13.30 14.18
CA ILE A 134 -0.57 -13.35 13.91
C ILE A 134 0.12 -12.15 14.56
N ILE A 135 -0.44 -10.95 14.36
CA ILE A 135 0.11 -9.72 14.91
C ILE A 135 0.06 -9.76 16.44
N VAL A 136 -1.05 -10.14 17.05
CA VAL A 136 -1.15 -10.26 18.51
C VAL A 136 -0.10 -11.24 19.07
N GLU A 137 0.13 -12.39 18.43
CA GLU A 137 1.17 -13.34 18.82
C GLU A 137 2.60 -12.74 18.74
N ASP A 138 2.87 -11.90 17.74
CA ASP A 138 4.15 -11.20 17.56
C ASP A 138 4.32 -10.00 18.53
N LEU A 139 3.23 -9.32 18.90
CA LEU A 139 3.23 -8.07 19.68
C LEU A 139 3.24 -8.21 21.19
N ILE A 140 2.69 -9.31 21.71
CA ILE A 140 2.49 -9.52 23.15
C ILE A 140 3.82 -9.46 23.95
N LYS A 141 4.98 -9.51 23.28
CA LYS A 141 6.29 -9.52 23.95
C LYS A 141 6.87 -8.14 24.28
N GLU A 142 6.38 -7.02 23.72
CA GLU A 142 7.10 -5.73 23.86
C GLU A 142 6.24 -4.49 24.21
N LYS A 143 4.92 -4.44 23.92
CA LYS A 143 4.06 -3.25 24.15
C LYS A 143 2.68 -3.59 24.72
N GLN A 144 2.05 -2.66 25.45
CA GLN A 144 0.68 -2.81 25.98
C GLN A 144 -0.38 -2.38 24.94
N ILE A 145 -0.43 -3.10 23.81
CA ILE A 145 -1.38 -2.83 22.71
C ILE A 145 -2.58 -3.76 22.83
N ARG A 146 -3.79 -3.22 22.68
CA ARG A 146 -5.05 -3.98 22.59
C ARG A 146 -5.65 -3.89 21.19
N THR A 147 -6.26 -4.97 20.74
CA THR A 147 -6.98 -5.04 19.46
C THR A 147 -8.49 -5.10 19.70
N GLU A 148 -9.26 -4.33 18.93
CA GLU A 148 -10.72 -4.35 18.96
C GLU A 148 -11.29 -4.65 17.58
N LEU A 149 -12.11 -5.70 17.45
CA LEU A 149 -12.73 -6.08 16.18
C LEU A 149 -14.24 -5.81 16.19
N LYS A 150 -14.70 -5.01 15.22
CA LYS A 150 -16.13 -4.75 14.94
C LYS A 150 -16.41 -5.08 13.48
N LEU A 151 -16.51 -6.38 13.18
CA LEU A 151 -16.66 -6.86 11.81
C LEU A 151 -18.14 -7.11 11.46
N ASN A 152 -18.59 -6.60 10.32
CA ASN A 152 -19.95 -6.83 9.83
C ASN A 152 -20.08 -8.27 9.30
N PRO A 153 -20.92 -9.14 9.91
CA PRO A 153 -21.06 -10.54 9.50
C PRO A 153 -21.81 -10.73 8.17
N GLU A 154 -22.51 -9.70 7.66
CA GLU A 154 -23.30 -9.75 6.42
C GLU A 154 -22.49 -9.47 5.15
N ILE A 155 -21.18 -9.26 5.29
CA ILE A 155 -20.27 -9.12 4.16
C ILE A 155 -20.19 -10.48 3.44
N PRO A 156 -20.54 -10.54 2.13
CA PRO A 156 -20.48 -11.78 1.37
C PRO A 156 -19.03 -12.19 1.10
N LEU A 157 -18.85 -13.41 0.57
CA LEU A 157 -17.56 -13.87 0.06
C LEU A 157 -17.10 -12.99 -1.11
N LEU A 158 -15.80 -12.71 -1.14
CA LEU A 158 -15.14 -11.93 -2.18
C LEU A 158 -14.18 -12.82 -2.97
N LEU A 159 -14.03 -12.59 -4.26
CA LEU A 159 -12.99 -13.27 -5.07
C LEU A 159 -11.63 -12.62 -4.78
N LEU A 160 -10.84 -13.25 -3.94
CA LEU A 160 -9.55 -12.76 -3.45
C LEU A 160 -8.54 -13.91 -3.34
N ASP A 161 -7.23 -13.62 -3.40
CA ASP A 161 -6.24 -14.54 -2.84
C ASP A 161 -6.13 -14.26 -1.33
N PRO A 162 -6.55 -15.21 -0.45
CA PRO A 162 -6.56 -14.96 0.99
C PRO A 162 -5.17 -14.72 1.56
N LEU A 163 -4.11 -15.25 0.94
CA LEU A 163 -2.74 -15.05 1.42
C LEU A 163 -2.24 -13.63 1.10
N GLU A 164 -2.52 -13.12 -0.09
CA GLU A 164 -2.11 -11.76 -0.48
C GLU A 164 -2.88 -10.70 0.32
N ILE A 165 -4.18 -10.90 0.50
CA ILE A 165 -4.99 -9.97 1.30
C ILE A 165 -4.64 -10.05 2.79
N ARG A 166 -4.23 -11.22 3.30
CA ARG A 166 -3.67 -11.32 4.65
C ARG A 166 -2.39 -10.51 4.78
N ASP A 167 -1.48 -10.63 3.81
CA ASP A 167 -0.23 -9.85 3.79
C ASP A 167 -0.52 -8.33 3.77
N VAL A 168 -1.56 -7.88 3.06
CA VAL A 168 -2.04 -6.49 3.11
C VAL A 168 -2.40 -6.06 4.53
N PHE A 169 -3.20 -6.85 5.23
CA PHE A 169 -3.58 -6.53 6.61
C PHE A 169 -2.38 -6.56 7.55
N LEU A 170 -1.46 -7.52 7.40
CA LEU A 170 -0.25 -7.59 8.22
C LEU A 170 0.62 -6.35 8.04
N ASP A 171 0.81 -5.86 6.82
CA ASP A 171 1.63 -4.68 6.57
C ASP A 171 1.02 -3.41 7.16
N ILE A 172 -0.31 -3.26 7.10
CA ILE A 172 -1.01 -2.12 7.75
C ILE A 172 -0.94 -2.25 9.28
N LEU A 173 -1.21 -3.45 9.84
CA LEU A 173 -1.21 -3.67 11.27
C LEU A 173 0.17 -3.49 11.90
N ARG A 174 1.25 -3.91 11.21
CA ARG A 174 2.63 -3.60 11.62
C ARG A 174 2.87 -2.10 11.68
N ASN A 175 2.42 -1.35 10.68
CA ASN A 175 2.56 0.10 10.68
C ASN A 175 1.80 0.74 11.86
N ALA A 176 0.58 0.29 12.13
CA ALA A 176 -0.24 0.73 13.26
C ALA A 176 0.43 0.48 14.62
N VAL A 177 1.05 -0.69 14.79
CA VAL A 177 1.83 -1.04 16.00
C VAL A 177 3.03 -0.13 16.18
N GLU A 178 3.79 0.06 15.12
CA GLU A 178 5.01 0.84 15.14
C GLU A 178 4.73 2.30 15.49
N ALA A 179 3.56 2.81 15.10
CA ALA A 179 3.08 4.16 15.44
C ALA A 179 2.65 4.32 16.92
N ILE A 180 2.43 3.22 17.65
CA ILE A 180 2.08 3.27 19.09
C ILE A 180 3.36 3.25 19.92
N GLU A 181 3.62 4.26 20.74
CA GLU A 181 4.86 4.33 21.53
C GLU A 181 4.92 3.31 22.69
N LYS A 182 3.91 3.29 23.57
CA LYS A 182 3.89 2.47 24.80
C LYS A 182 2.61 1.66 24.97
N GLU A 183 1.48 2.34 25.00
CA GLU A 183 0.15 1.77 25.16
C GLU A 183 -0.78 2.33 24.08
N GLY A 184 -1.74 1.53 23.64
CA GLY A 184 -2.65 1.96 22.60
C GLY A 184 -3.66 0.91 22.19
N ILE A 185 -4.57 1.32 21.31
CA ILE A 185 -5.64 0.48 20.79
C ILE A 185 -5.55 0.49 19.26
N ILE A 186 -5.63 -0.69 18.66
CA ILE A 186 -5.84 -0.87 17.23
C ILE A 186 -7.27 -1.37 17.03
N SER A 187 -8.09 -0.56 16.36
CA SER A 187 -9.50 -0.85 16.10
C SER A 187 -9.69 -1.24 14.64
N ILE A 188 -10.21 -2.44 14.40
CA ILE A 188 -10.52 -2.95 13.05
C ILE A 188 -12.02 -3.06 12.90
N ARG A 189 -12.57 -2.39 11.89
CA ARG A 189 -14.01 -2.36 11.62
C ARG A 189 -14.30 -2.62 10.15
N SER A 190 -15.31 -3.42 9.86
CA SER A 190 -15.76 -3.64 8.49
C SER A 190 -17.22 -3.21 8.28
N GLU A 191 -17.50 -2.62 7.14
CA GLU A 191 -18.83 -2.18 6.72
C GLU A 191 -19.14 -2.70 5.33
N LYS A 192 -20.36 -3.22 5.14
CA LYS A 192 -20.93 -3.46 3.82
C LYS A 192 -21.60 -2.19 3.32
N GLN A 193 -21.30 -1.83 2.08
CA GLN A 193 -22.04 -0.83 1.29
C GLN A 193 -22.59 -1.50 0.03
N GLU A 194 -23.46 -0.82 -0.72
CA GLU A 194 -24.17 -1.40 -1.88
C GLU A 194 -23.26 -2.17 -2.85
N ASN A 195 -22.13 -1.57 -3.25
CA ASN A 195 -21.22 -2.14 -4.25
C ASN A 195 -19.79 -2.39 -3.74
N LYS A 196 -19.55 -2.28 -2.43
CA LYS A 196 -18.21 -2.40 -1.86
C LYS A 196 -18.22 -2.74 -0.38
N VAL A 197 -17.12 -3.33 0.06
CA VAL A 197 -16.77 -3.47 1.47
C VAL A 197 -15.79 -2.37 1.83
N LYS A 198 -16.01 -1.72 2.97
CA LYS A 198 -15.03 -0.82 3.59
C LYS A 198 -14.45 -1.48 4.82
N ILE A 199 -13.13 -1.44 4.96
CA ILE A 199 -12.43 -1.86 6.17
C ILE A 199 -11.66 -0.66 6.71
N PHE A 200 -11.84 -0.39 7.99
CA PHE A 200 -11.19 0.69 8.73
C PHE A 200 -10.24 0.07 9.73
N ILE A 201 -8.97 0.47 9.68
CA ILE A 201 -7.94 0.10 10.65
C ILE A 201 -7.44 1.38 11.27
N SER A 202 -7.83 1.63 12.50
CA SER A 202 -7.47 2.83 13.26
C SER A 202 -6.51 2.49 14.38
N ASN A 203 -5.57 3.39 14.67
CA ASN A 203 -4.68 3.26 15.83
C ASN A 203 -4.58 4.56 16.61
N THR A 204 -4.39 4.45 17.93
CA THR A 204 -4.06 5.58 18.80
C THR A 204 -2.58 5.93 18.63
N GLY A 205 -2.28 6.90 17.77
CA GLY A 205 -0.94 7.36 17.44
C GLY A 205 -1.04 8.50 16.43
N CYS A 206 -0.18 9.52 16.57
CA CYS A 206 -0.10 10.62 15.61
C CYS A 206 0.75 10.19 14.41
N ILE A 207 0.28 10.50 13.20
CA ILE A 207 1.15 10.69 12.04
C ILE A 207 1.35 12.20 11.93
N ASP A 208 2.58 12.67 11.77
CA ASP A 208 2.82 14.10 11.54
C ASP A 208 2.19 14.53 10.21
N GLU A 209 1.61 15.73 10.17
CA GLU A 209 0.91 16.25 8.98
C GLU A 209 1.83 16.27 7.74
N GLU A 210 3.12 16.54 7.91
CA GLU A 210 4.09 16.56 6.81
C GLU A 210 4.38 15.16 6.23
N ILE A 211 4.07 14.10 6.96
CA ILE A 211 4.35 12.71 6.58
C ILE A 211 3.19 12.14 5.76
N ILE A 212 1.95 12.62 5.97
CA ILE A 212 0.77 11.97 5.40
C ILE A 212 0.70 12.04 3.88
N ASP A 213 1.15 13.15 3.30
CA ASP A 213 1.14 13.35 1.84
C ASP A 213 2.11 12.41 1.14
N HIS A 214 3.12 11.92 1.86
CA HIS A 214 4.18 11.05 1.34
C HIS A 214 4.11 9.61 1.86
N ILE A 215 3.22 9.30 2.81
CA ILE A 215 3.18 7.97 3.47
C ILE A 215 2.87 6.81 2.49
N LEU A 216 2.30 7.14 1.34
CA LEU A 216 1.97 6.20 0.27
C LEU A 216 3.05 6.16 -0.83
N ASP A 217 4.02 7.07 -0.80
CA ASP A 217 5.09 7.13 -1.79
C ASP A 217 6.04 5.93 -1.62
N PRO A 218 6.38 5.21 -2.70
CA PRO A 218 7.35 4.13 -2.63
C PRO A 218 8.69 4.61 -2.06
N PHE A 219 9.31 3.80 -1.19
CA PHE A 219 10.58 4.06 -0.51
C PHE A 219 10.55 5.17 0.55
N PHE A 220 9.42 5.87 0.72
CA PHE A 220 9.28 6.85 1.78
C PHE A 220 9.14 6.16 3.13
N THR A 221 10.02 6.51 4.07
CA THR A 221 9.92 6.07 5.46
C THR A 221 10.68 7.02 6.37
N THR A 222 10.11 7.31 7.53
CA THR A 222 10.80 8.02 8.62
C THR A 222 11.50 7.05 9.58
N LYS A 223 11.40 5.73 9.33
CA LYS A 223 11.82 4.68 10.26
C LYS A 223 13.19 4.10 9.88
N PRO A 224 14.19 4.15 10.77
CA PRO A 224 15.50 3.53 10.52
C PRO A 224 15.37 2.03 10.26
N GLY A 225 15.94 1.55 9.16
CA GLY A 225 15.93 0.12 8.81
C GLY A 225 14.67 -0.40 8.11
N SER A 226 13.65 0.44 7.93
CA SER A 226 12.48 0.12 7.11
C SER A 226 12.79 0.32 5.63
N SER A 227 12.16 -0.50 4.77
CA SER A 227 12.30 -0.40 3.32
C SER A 227 11.45 0.72 2.70
N GLY A 228 10.44 1.22 3.41
CA GLY A 228 9.45 2.17 2.85
C GLY A 228 8.58 1.58 1.74
N LEU A 229 8.58 0.25 1.56
CA LEU A 229 7.84 -0.41 0.47
C LEU A 229 6.54 -1.11 0.92
N GLY A 230 6.27 -1.18 2.23
CA GLY A 230 5.10 -1.89 2.77
C GLY A 230 3.78 -1.35 2.22
N LEU A 231 3.52 -0.04 2.38
CA LEU A 231 2.28 0.56 1.90
C LEU A 231 2.18 0.63 0.37
N ALA A 232 3.31 0.81 -0.33
CA ALA A 232 3.33 0.72 -1.79
C ALA A 232 2.94 -0.69 -2.30
N SER A 233 3.38 -1.75 -1.60
CA SER A 233 2.96 -3.12 -1.87
C SER A 233 1.47 -3.34 -1.59
N VAL A 234 0.94 -2.72 -0.53
CA VAL A 234 -0.49 -2.74 -0.21
C VAL A 234 -1.33 -2.13 -1.33
N ILE A 235 -0.97 -0.92 -1.79
CA ILE A 235 -1.69 -0.21 -2.87
C ILE A 235 -1.74 -1.10 -4.12
N ARG A 236 -0.58 -1.57 -4.58
CA ARG A 236 -0.50 -2.44 -5.76
C ARG A 236 -1.33 -3.71 -5.62
N THR A 237 -1.33 -4.32 -4.43
CA THR A 237 -2.12 -5.52 -4.17
C THR A 237 -3.61 -5.20 -4.24
N LEU A 238 -4.06 -4.12 -3.59
CA LEU A 238 -5.46 -3.70 -3.63
C LEU A 238 -5.92 -3.32 -5.05
N ASP A 239 -5.08 -2.62 -5.82
CA ASP A 239 -5.36 -2.26 -7.21
C ASP A 239 -5.61 -3.51 -8.07
N ALA A 240 -4.87 -4.61 -7.83
CA ALA A 240 -5.06 -5.88 -8.53
C ALA A 240 -6.46 -6.51 -8.29
N TYR A 241 -7.13 -6.13 -7.19
CA TYR A 241 -8.51 -6.53 -6.86
C TYR A 241 -9.53 -5.40 -7.11
N GLY A 242 -9.14 -4.31 -7.79
CA GLY A 242 -10.00 -3.15 -8.02
C GLY A 242 -10.35 -2.37 -6.74
N GLY A 243 -9.55 -2.54 -5.70
CA GLY A 243 -9.67 -1.85 -4.43
C GLY A 243 -8.92 -0.52 -4.39
N GLU A 244 -9.08 0.21 -3.29
CA GLU A 244 -8.31 1.43 -3.01
C GLU A 244 -7.92 1.50 -1.52
N LEU A 245 -6.77 2.10 -1.23
CA LEU A 245 -6.34 2.47 0.12
C LEU A 245 -6.43 3.99 0.29
N LYS A 246 -7.00 4.44 1.40
CA LYS A 246 -6.92 5.84 1.84
C LYS A 246 -6.39 5.92 3.26
N VAL A 247 -5.74 7.02 3.59
CA VAL A 247 -5.31 7.34 4.95
C VAL A 247 -6.05 8.59 5.39
N VAL A 248 -6.64 8.54 6.57
CA VAL A 248 -7.28 9.68 7.23
C VAL A 248 -6.58 9.87 8.56
N ASN A 249 -6.02 11.06 8.78
CA ASN A 249 -5.36 11.39 10.03
C ASN A 249 -6.13 12.49 10.73
N ASP A 250 -6.47 12.22 11.99
CA ASP A 250 -7.10 13.15 12.90
C ASP A 250 -6.05 13.54 13.94
N VAL A 251 -5.41 14.69 13.71
CA VAL A 251 -4.35 15.21 14.57
C VAL A 251 -4.89 15.59 15.94
N GLN A 252 -6.14 16.08 16.02
CA GLN A 252 -6.77 16.47 17.28
C GLN A 252 -7.09 15.25 18.13
N ALA A 253 -7.59 14.17 17.51
CA ALA A 253 -7.86 12.90 18.18
C ALA A 253 -6.60 12.01 18.34
N ARG A 254 -5.45 12.43 17.80
CA ARG A 254 -4.20 11.65 17.73
C ARG A 254 -4.44 10.25 17.16
N GLN A 255 -5.16 10.19 16.03
CA GLN A 255 -5.62 8.95 15.44
C GLN A 255 -5.36 8.92 13.95
N ALA A 256 -4.66 7.88 13.49
CA ALA A 256 -4.55 7.54 12.08
C ALA A 256 -5.53 6.42 11.75
N THR A 257 -6.14 6.49 10.57
CA THR A 257 -7.07 5.47 10.06
C THR A 257 -6.77 5.13 8.61
N PHE A 258 -6.41 3.88 8.38
CA PHE A 258 -6.33 3.29 7.05
C PHE A 258 -7.72 2.80 6.64
N VAL A 259 -8.18 3.21 5.46
CA VAL A 259 -9.49 2.86 4.90
C VAL A 259 -9.24 2.08 3.62
N ILE A 260 -9.45 0.77 3.68
CA ILE A 260 -9.42 -0.12 2.52
C ILE A 260 -10.83 -0.21 1.97
N LYS A 261 -10.95 -0.18 0.64
CA LYS A 261 -12.21 -0.44 -0.05
C LYS A 261 -11.99 -1.53 -1.07
N LEU A 262 -12.86 -2.53 -1.06
CA LEU A 262 -12.85 -3.63 -2.02
C LEU A 262 -14.22 -3.71 -2.69
N PRO A 263 -14.29 -3.86 -4.02
CA PRO A 263 -15.57 -3.99 -4.71
C PRO A 263 -16.26 -5.28 -4.28
N LEU A 264 -17.56 -5.20 -4.00
CA LEU A 264 -18.40 -6.38 -4.02
C LEU A 264 -18.56 -6.71 -5.49
N LEU A 265 -18.15 -7.91 -5.90
CA LEU A 265 -18.53 -8.39 -7.22
C LEU A 265 -20.05 -8.42 -7.27
N THR A 266 -20.64 -7.51 -8.02
CA THR A 266 -21.98 -7.71 -8.52
C THR A 266 -21.94 -8.96 -9.37
N PRO A 267 -22.88 -9.92 -9.21
CA PRO A 267 -23.07 -10.92 -10.23
C PRO A 267 -23.29 -10.14 -11.53
N THR A 268 -22.44 -10.40 -12.53
CA THR A 268 -22.62 -9.82 -13.86
C THR A 268 -24.01 -10.26 -14.33
N PRO A 269 -24.93 -9.33 -14.66
CA PRO A 269 -26.24 -9.70 -15.18
C PRO A 269 -26.14 -10.46 -16.50
#